data_AF-A0A6S6U019-F1
#
_entry.id   AF-A0A6S6U019-F1
#
_cell.length_a   1.000
_cell.length_b   1.000
_cell.length_c   1.000
_cell.angle_alpha   90.00
_cell.angle_beta   90.00
_cell.angle_gamma   90.00
#
_symmetry.space_group_name_H-M   'P 1'
#
loop_
_entity.id
_entity.type
_entity.pdbx_description
1 polymer ?
#
loop_
_entity_poly.entity_id
_entity_poly.type
_entity_poly.pdbx_seq_one_letter_code
_entity_poly.pdbx_strand_id
1 'polypeptide(L)'
;MGFFAANLPEAVGGGGLGHLDFTLLERELGRASMALSVFFGRPSGILMACNDEQRERYLLPAVRGEKFDALAMTEPDAGSDVRGMKCFAKQEGGDWVVNGTKHFISHADIADFVIVFIATGEEETPRGKKKLITCFLVDRDAPGFEIRPGYNSVSHRGYQNCILSFDDCRLSSAQVLGEVHKGFDIANSWLYGTRLTVAANCVGRARRAFEMALPYAAERKQFGQQIGKFQGVSFKLADMITEIDAADWLTLSAANPLDYHTYIWSDAAGMSLAYQRMLENGFDLSMLVLDFPHPEYCNDAMWQVALRAFELAVKNSHTKAAIVTSFPENLPEKYVQELMTNGIAALGGFEEALVAAEVAADIALAWQRPFIEPVMHASTVVSGECNTLTEAAAKAWLRDYAVSVPAGFCVSSVAELTDVLVQFDADRVGFPLVAKRMGVAHKTESNAVRLNLSDKAETQAAVTELLGGDDGSHENTVLVEAMVSGCVIELIIGLVRDAQFGLVMTVGAGGIFVEVMKDAATLLLPATPDDIEQALRGLKVAPLFDGYRGKPKADIEAAVAAILQVHV
;
A
#
# COMPACT_ATOMS: atom_id res chain seq x y z
N MET A 1 -21.34 25.54 -9.90
CA MET A 1 -20.52 24.35 -9.57
C MET A 1 -19.72 24.51 -8.27
N GLY A 2 -19.79 25.65 -7.56
CA GLY A 2 -19.20 25.77 -6.21
C GLY A 2 -17.68 25.96 -6.16
N PHE A 3 -17.03 26.21 -7.32
CA PHE A 3 -15.58 26.29 -7.41
C PHE A 3 -15.01 27.71 -7.52
N PHE A 4 -15.87 28.73 -7.48
CA PHE A 4 -15.42 30.11 -7.44
C PHE A 4 -14.60 30.33 -6.16
N ALA A 5 -13.44 30.97 -6.28
CA ALA A 5 -12.47 31.17 -5.20
C ALA A 5 -12.03 29.88 -4.47
N ALA A 6 -12.07 28.74 -5.17
CA ALA A 6 -11.67 27.45 -4.58
C ALA A 6 -10.19 27.39 -4.15
N ASN A 7 -9.34 28.25 -4.72
CA ASN A 7 -7.92 28.38 -4.39
C ASN A 7 -7.62 29.13 -3.09
N LEU A 8 -8.64 29.71 -2.43
CA LEU A 8 -8.48 30.47 -1.20
C LEU A 8 -9.07 29.73 0.01
N PRO A 9 -8.56 29.97 1.23
CA PRO A 9 -9.03 29.29 2.43
C PRO A 9 -10.52 29.55 2.75
N GLU A 10 -11.17 28.57 3.40
CA GLU A 10 -12.54 28.74 3.90
C GLU A 10 -12.68 29.91 4.88
N ALA A 11 -11.63 30.22 5.64
CA ALA A 11 -11.60 31.32 6.61
C ALA A 11 -11.84 32.72 5.99
N VAL A 12 -11.67 32.86 4.67
CA VAL A 12 -12.00 34.09 3.93
C VAL A 12 -13.21 33.93 3.01
N GLY A 13 -13.91 32.80 3.09
CA GLY A 13 -15.05 32.44 2.25
C GLY A 13 -14.70 31.70 0.95
N GLY A 14 -13.45 31.27 0.78
CA GLY A 14 -13.02 30.47 -0.36
C GLY A 14 -13.40 28.99 -0.23
N GLY A 15 -13.06 28.19 -1.25
CA GLY A 15 -13.37 26.75 -1.28
C GLY A 15 -12.35 25.82 -0.61
N GLY A 16 -11.23 26.36 -0.10
CA GLY A 16 -10.29 25.62 0.75
C GLY A 16 -9.46 24.54 0.05
N LEU A 17 -9.42 24.50 -1.29
CA LEU A 17 -8.67 23.47 -2.00
C LEU A 17 -7.17 23.64 -1.81
N GLY A 18 -6.50 22.55 -1.42
CA GLY A 18 -5.04 22.47 -1.39
C GLY A 18 -4.44 22.47 -2.79
N HIS A 19 -3.10 22.53 -2.87
CA HIS A 19 -2.41 22.57 -4.17
C HIS A 19 -2.74 21.38 -5.07
N LEU A 20 -2.83 20.17 -4.53
CA LEU A 20 -3.16 18.96 -5.30
C LEU A 20 -4.58 19.03 -5.90
N ASP A 21 -5.59 19.27 -5.06
CA ASP A 21 -6.99 19.32 -5.50
C ASP A 21 -7.21 20.45 -6.51
N PHE A 22 -6.59 21.60 -6.27
CA PHE A 22 -6.67 22.73 -7.20
C PHE A 22 -5.95 22.47 -8.52
N THR A 23 -4.83 21.73 -8.49
CA THR A 23 -4.09 21.30 -9.69
C THR A 23 -4.94 20.34 -10.55
N LEU A 24 -5.64 19.40 -9.93
CA LEU A 24 -6.57 18.50 -10.63
C LEU A 24 -7.70 19.28 -11.31
N LEU A 25 -8.26 20.26 -10.61
CA LEU A 25 -9.30 21.14 -11.15
C LEU A 25 -8.79 21.93 -12.37
N GLU A 26 -7.61 22.54 -12.25
CA GLU A 26 -6.95 23.29 -13.33
C GLU A 26 -6.59 22.41 -14.52
N ARG A 27 -6.27 21.13 -14.31
CA ARG A 27 -6.02 20.17 -15.38
C ARG A 27 -7.27 19.94 -16.23
N GLU A 28 -8.42 19.74 -15.59
CA GLU A 28 -9.69 19.57 -16.31
C GLU A 28 -10.13 20.86 -17.00
N LEU A 29 -9.98 22.02 -16.34
CA LEU A 29 -10.22 23.33 -16.97
C LEU A 29 -9.28 23.57 -18.17
N GLY A 30 -8.04 23.10 -18.09
CA GLY A 30 -7.05 23.16 -19.16
C GLY A 30 -7.50 22.47 -20.45
N ARG A 31 -8.42 21.51 -20.37
CA ARG A 31 -9.02 20.89 -21.55
C ARG A 31 -9.93 21.87 -22.31
N ALA A 32 -10.39 22.96 -21.71
CA ALA A 32 -11.19 23.98 -22.37
C ALA A 32 -10.32 25.06 -23.05
N SER A 33 -10.96 26.10 -23.59
CA SER A 33 -10.22 27.29 -24.07
C SER A 33 -9.80 28.16 -22.89
N MET A 34 -8.75 28.97 -23.08
CA MET A 34 -8.31 29.95 -22.07
C MET A 34 -9.42 30.91 -21.63
N ALA A 35 -10.30 31.29 -22.57
CA ALA A 35 -11.45 32.14 -22.27
C ALA A 35 -12.46 31.48 -21.34
N LEU A 36 -12.53 30.15 -21.26
CA LEU A 36 -13.42 29.46 -20.34
C LEU A 36 -12.70 29.11 -19.03
N SER A 37 -11.41 28.77 -19.08
CA SER A 37 -10.65 28.41 -17.88
C SER A 37 -10.42 29.62 -16.96
N VAL A 38 -10.26 30.83 -17.50
CA VAL A 38 -9.96 32.01 -16.66
C VAL A 38 -11.21 32.62 -16.01
N PHE A 39 -12.38 32.51 -16.66
CA PHE A 39 -13.65 33.04 -16.11
C PHE A 39 -14.25 32.20 -14.98
N PHE A 40 -13.58 31.11 -14.62
CA PHE A 40 -13.98 30.23 -13.53
C PHE A 40 -13.92 30.90 -12.15
N GLY A 41 -13.26 32.06 -12.05
CA GLY A 41 -13.30 32.92 -10.87
C GLY A 41 -12.28 32.51 -9.82
N ARG A 42 -11.01 32.85 -10.08
CA ARG A 42 -9.86 32.51 -9.25
C ARG A 42 -9.16 33.79 -8.80
N PRO A 43 -9.60 34.42 -7.69
CA PRO A 43 -8.94 35.61 -7.17
C PRO A 43 -7.46 35.35 -6.85
N SER A 44 -6.61 36.36 -7.07
CA SER A 44 -5.17 36.19 -6.85
C SER A 44 -4.84 35.92 -5.38
N GLY A 45 -4.10 34.84 -5.11
CA GLY A 45 -3.68 34.46 -3.76
C GLY A 45 -2.95 35.57 -2.99
N ILE A 46 -2.24 36.43 -3.71
CA ILE A 46 -1.51 37.57 -3.15
C ILE A 46 -2.38 38.52 -2.32
N LEU A 47 -3.70 38.53 -2.52
CA LEU A 47 -4.65 39.31 -1.73
C LEU A 47 -4.72 38.88 -0.26
N MET A 48 -4.23 37.70 0.11
CA MET A 48 -4.09 37.30 1.51
C MET A 48 -3.06 38.15 2.29
N ALA A 49 -2.23 38.94 1.59
CA ALA A 49 -1.35 39.92 2.21
C ALA A 49 -2.06 41.25 2.58
N CYS A 50 -3.36 41.38 2.28
CA CYS A 50 -4.14 42.56 2.64
C CYS A 50 -4.21 42.75 4.16
N ASN A 51 -4.08 44.00 4.62
CA ASN A 51 -4.45 44.38 5.98
C ASN A 51 -5.99 44.42 6.16
N ASP A 52 -6.48 44.67 7.37
CA ASP A 52 -7.92 44.61 7.69
C ASP A 52 -8.80 45.49 6.78
N GLU A 53 -8.39 46.73 6.51
CA GLU A 53 -9.13 47.64 5.62
C GLU A 53 -9.12 47.15 4.17
N GLN A 54 -7.94 46.73 3.69
CA GLN A 54 -7.78 46.18 2.34
C GLN A 54 -8.55 44.87 2.16
N ARG A 55 -8.69 44.05 3.21
CA ARG A 55 -9.44 42.80 3.16
C ARG A 55 -10.91 43.05 2.85
N GLU A 56 -11.53 44.03 3.51
CA GLU A 56 -12.92 44.41 3.27
C GLU A 56 -13.11 45.05 1.89
N ARG A 57 -12.13 45.84 1.42
CA ARG A 57 -12.22 46.56 0.14
C ARG A 57 -11.90 45.73 -1.09
N TYR A 58 -11.00 44.75 -0.97
CA TYR A 58 -10.43 44.00 -2.10
C TYR A 58 -10.60 42.48 -1.95
N LEU A 59 -10.04 41.87 -0.90
CA LEU A 59 -10.00 40.40 -0.76
C LEU A 59 -11.41 39.79 -0.69
N LEU A 60 -12.23 40.21 0.26
CA LEU A 60 -13.53 39.59 0.50
C LEU A 60 -14.52 39.82 -0.67
N PRO A 61 -14.61 41.04 -1.26
CA PRO A 61 -15.37 41.22 -2.50
C PRO A 61 -14.88 40.35 -3.65
N ALA A 62 -13.55 40.16 -3.78
CA ALA A 62 -13.01 39.27 -4.81
C ALA A 62 -13.37 37.80 -4.56
N VAL A 63 -13.34 37.34 -3.30
CA VAL A 63 -13.78 35.98 -2.93
C VAL A 63 -15.27 35.77 -3.22
N ARG A 64 -16.12 36.79 -2.98
CA ARG A 64 -17.56 36.74 -3.28
C ARG A 64 -17.89 36.90 -4.77
N GLY A 65 -16.90 37.21 -5.61
CA GLY A 65 -17.09 37.46 -7.04
C GLY A 65 -17.75 38.80 -7.36
N GLU A 66 -17.71 39.74 -6.43
CA GLU A 66 -18.20 41.11 -6.61
C GLU A 66 -17.17 42.02 -7.27
N LYS A 67 -15.87 41.67 -7.14
CA LYS A 67 -14.76 42.37 -7.78
C LYS A 67 -13.80 41.40 -8.46
N PHE A 68 -13.18 41.83 -9.54
CA PHE A 68 -12.15 41.10 -10.28
C PHE A 68 -10.80 41.80 -10.19
N ASP A 69 -9.75 41.03 -9.97
CA ASP A 69 -8.38 41.52 -9.93
C ASP A 69 -7.60 41.17 -11.22
N ALA A 70 -6.55 41.94 -11.49
CA ALA A 70 -5.51 41.60 -12.45
C ALA A 70 -4.12 41.80 -11.84
N LEU A 71 -3.12 41.09 -12.35
CA LEU A 71 -1.73 41.17 -11.86
C LEU A 71 -0.82 41.83 -12.89
N ALA A 72 -0.07 42.85 -12.49
CA ALA A 72 0.78 43.63 -13.39
C ALA A 72 2.24 43.76 -12.93
N MET A 73 3.13 43.10 -13.67
CA MET A 73 4.59 43.12 -13.45
C MET A 73 5.34 43.57 -14.69
N THR A 74 5.03 42.95 -15.83
CA THR A 74 5.76 43.02 -17.10
C THR A 74 5.68 44.39 -17.75
N GLU A 75 6.80 44.84 -18.32
CA GLU A 75 6.94 46.06 -19.10
C GLU A 75 7.54 45.78 -20.47
N PRO A 76 7.39 46.70 -21.46
CA PRO A 76 7.96 46.55 -22.80
C PRO A 76 9.39 46.05 -22.85
N ASP A 77 10.25 46.54 -21.95
CA ASP A 77 11.68 46.20 -21.89
C ASP A 77 12.04 45.31 -20.68
N ALA A 78 11.06 44.89 -19.87
CA ALA A 78 11.29 44.14 -18.63
C ALA A 78 10.28 42.99 -18.45
N GLY A 79 10.67 41.80 -18.93
CA GLY A 79 9.93 40.54 -18.79
C GLY A 79 10.57 39.59 -17.78
N SER A 80 11.55 38.80 -18.23
CA SER A 80 12.29 37.87 -17.34
C SER A 80 13.11 38.61 -16.28
N ASP A 81 13.71 39.75 -16.64
CA ASP A 81 14.35 40.66 -15.69
C ASP A 81 13.36 41.73 -15.22
N VAL A 82 12.43 41.32 -14.35
CA VAL A 82 11.41 42.22 -13.77
C VAL A 82 12.07 43.38 -13.00
N ARG A 83 13.30 43.22 -12.51
CA ARG A 83 14.03 44.29 -11.80
C ARG A 83 14.55 45.38 -12.75
N GLY A 84 14.60 45.13 -14.05
CA GLY A 84 14.88 46.12 -15.09
C GLY A 84 13.73 47.09 -15.36
N MET A 85 12.63 47.02 -14.60
CA MET A 85 11.46 47.86 -14.80
C MET A 85 11.76 49.37 -14.71
N LYS A 86 11.08 50.12 -15.57
CA LYS A 86 11.16 51.59 -15.71
C LYS A 86 9.96 52.29 -15.07
N CYS A 87 8.80 51.65 -14.94
CA CYS A 87 7.68 52.24 -14.20
C CYS A 87 8.10 52.47 -12.74
N PHE A 88 7.88 53.69 -12.27
CA PHE A 88 8.34 54.12 -10.96
C PHE A 88 7.24 54.85 -10.19
N ALA A 89 7.33 54.83 -8.87
CA ALA A 89 6.55 55.67 -7.98
C ALA A 89 7.47 56.48 -7.06
N LYS A 90 7.16 57.77 -6.89
CA LYS A 90 7.86 58.66 -5.94
C LYS A 90 6.89 59.12 -4.86
N GLN A 91 7.39 59.24 -3.62
CA GLN A 91 6.60 59.83 -2.55
C GLN A 91 6.47 61.34 -2.74
N GLU A 92 5.23 61.84 -2.73
CA GLU A 92 4.91 63.26 -2.73
C GLU A 92 3.73 63.53 -1.80
N GLY A 93 3.94 64.35 -0.77
CA GLY A 93 2.87 64.75 0.16
C GLY A 93 2.27 63.61 1.00
N GLY A 94 2.97 62.49 1.17
CA GLY A 94 2.47 61.30 1.88
C GLY A 94 1.79 60.26 0.98
N ASP A 95 1.55 60.62 -0.28
CA ASP A 95 1.06 59.74 -1.34
C ASP A 95 2.19 59.36 -2.30
N TRP A 96 1.86 58.55 -3.30
CA TRP A 96 2.76 58.10 -4.35
C TRP A 96 2.29 58.65 -5.70
N VAL A 97 3.21 59.22 -6.48
CA VAL A 97 2.98 59.62 -7.87
C VAL A 97 3.67 58.61 -8.77
N VAL A 98 2.87 57.91 -9.58
CA VAL A 98 3.29 56.81 -10.44
C VAL A 98 3.34 57.25 -11.90
N ASN A 99 4.44 56.91 -12.57
CA ASN A 99 4.62 57.14 -13.99
C ASN A 99 5.21 55.90 -14.68
N GLY A 100 4.70 55.57 -15.85
CA GLY A 100 5.22 54.49 -16.69
C GLY A 100 4.13 53.62 -17.31
N THR A 101 4.52 52.43 -17.78
CA THR A 101 3.61 51.51 -18.45
C THR A 101 3.84 50.07 -18.06
N LYS A 102 2.77 49.27 -18.05
CA LYS A 102 2.82 47.80 -18.00
C LYS A 102 2.19 47.24 -19.27
N HIS A 103 2.59 46.04 -19.69
CA HIS A 103 2.04 45.41 -20.89
C HIS A 103 1.81 43.90 -20.71
N PHE A 104 1.01 43.29 -21.60
CA PHE A 104 0.57 41.90 -21.48
C PHE A 104 -0.25 41.60 -20.21
N ILE A 105 -0.93 42.61 -19.68
CA ILE A 105 -1.71 42.44 -18.45
C ILE A 105 -3.02 41.78 -18.78
N SER A 106 -3.19 40.56 -18.29
CA SER A 106 -4.27 39.69 -18.69
C SER A 106 -5.56 40.07 -17.95
N HIS A 107 -6.66 40.21 -18.69
CA HIS A 107 -7.99 40.54 -18.17
C HIS A 107 -8.13 41.87 -17.42
N ALA A 108 -7.18 42.80 -17.58
CA ALA A 108 -7.31 44.11 -16.95
C ALA A 108 -8.51 44.91 -17.50
N ASP A 109 -8.99 44.58 -18.70
CA ASP A 109 -10.19 45.17 -19.29
C ASP A 109 -11.46 44.93 -18.47
N ILE A 110 -11.53 43.83 -17.72
CA ILE A 110 -12.66 43.48 -16.84
C ILE A 110 -12.34 43.61 -15.34
N ALA A 111 -11.07 43.89 -14.98
CA ALA A 111 -10.67 44.02 -13.58
C ALA A 111 -11.17 45.35 -12.96
N ASP A 112 -11.66 45.27 -11.73
CA ASP A 112 -12.05 46.41 -10.90
C ASP A 112 -10.84 47.09 -10.24
N PHE A 113 -9.77 46.33 -10.04
CA PHE A 113 -8.49 46.84 -9.55
C PHE A 113 -7.33 45.96 -10.03
N VAL A 114 -6.13 46.51 -10.01
CA VAL A 114 -4.91 45.82 -10.46
C VAL A 114 -3.89 45.79 -9.34
N ILE A 115 -3.29 44.62 -9.12
CA ILE A 115 -2.15 44.41 -8.23
C ILE A 115 -0.87 44.71 -9.04
N VAL A 116 -0.25 45.87 -8.79
CA VAL A 116 0.84 46.41 -9.63
C VAL A 116 2.17 46.41 -8.87
N PHE A 117 3.23 45.91 -9.50
CA PHE A 117 4.59 45.97 -8.98
C PHE A 117 5.35 47.13 -9.61
N ILE A 118 5.85 48.05 -8.78
CA ILE A 118 6.41 49.31 -9.22
C ILE A 118 7.73 49.57 -8.49
N ALA A 119 8.73 50.12 -9.21
CA ALA A 119 9.97 50.55 -8.59
C ALA A 119 9.76 51.80 -7.73
N THR A 120 10.11 51.74 -6.46
CA THR A 120 9.93 52.88 -5.53
C THR A 120 11.24 53.36 -4.92
N GLY A 121 12.36 52.72 -5.27
CA GLY A 121 13.69 53.11 -4.82
C GLY A 121 14.80 52.31 -5.50
N GLU A 122 16.03 52.58 -5.10
CA GLU A 122 17.23 51.84 -5.50
C GLU A 122 18.10 51.59 -4.27
N GLU A 123 18.77 50.45 -4.22
CA GLU A 123 19.82 50.15 -3.25
C GLU A 123 21.13 49.80 -3.98
N GLU A 124 22.26 50.19 -3.38
CA GLU A 124 23.58 49.79 -3.86
C GLU A 124 23.90 48.37 -3.37
N THR A 125 24.30 47.49 -4.29
CA THR A 125 24.75 46.15 -3.95
C THR A 125 26.16 45.91 -4.51
N PRO A 126 26.91 44.90 -4.01
CA PRO A 126 28.21 44.54 -4.59
C PRO A 126 28.17 44.19 -6.09
N ARG A 127 26.98 43.87 -6.63
CA ARG A 127 26.75 43.55 -8.04
C ARG A 127 26.16 44.73 -8.84
N GLY A 128 26.13 45.93 -8.26
CA GLY A 128 25.57 47.14 -8.84
C GLY A 128 24.24 47.56 -8.23
N LYS A 129 23.63 48.58 -8.81
CA LYS A 129 22.34 49.13 -8.38
C LYS A 129 21.21 48.13 -8.57
N LYS A 130 20.38 47.98 -7.54
CA LYS A 130 19.21 47.10 -7.54
C LYS A 130 17.97 47.93 -7.25
N LYS A 131 16.92 47.76 -8.06
CA LYS A 131 15.62 48.39 -7.81
C LYS A 131 14.95 47.80 -6.57
N LEU A 132 14.40 48.68 -5.73
CA LEU A 132 13.49 48.33 -4.65
C LEU A 132 12.06 48.42 -5.18
N ILE A 133 11.29 47.34 -5.01
CA ILE A 133 9.96 47.19 -5.61
C ILE A 133 8.90 47.15 -4.53
N THR A 134 7.82 47.89 -4.73
CA THR A 134 6.63 47.88 -3.86
C THR A 134 5.43 47.37 -4.66
N CYS A 135 4.53 46.66 -3.98
CA CYS A 135 3.28 46.17 -4.55
C CYS A 135 2.14 47.13 -4.18
N PHE A 136 1.28 47.47 -5.13
CA PHE A 136 0.17 48.39 -4.96
C PHE A 136 -1.16 47.77 -5.43
N LEU A 137 -2.25 48.11 -4.76
CA LEU A 137 -3.63 47.85 -5.19
C LEU A 137 -4.18 49.11 -5.86
N VAL A 138 -4.20 49.11 -7.19
CA VAL A 138 -4.62 50.27 -8.01
C VAL A 138 -6.05 50.08 -8.48
N ASP A 139 -6.98 50.89 -7.96
CA ASP A 139 -8.37 50.88 -8.44
C ASP A 139 -8.45 51.33 -9.90
N ARG A 140 -9.40 50.75 -10.66
CA ARG A 140 -9.58 51.03 -12.09
C ARG A 140 -9.78 52.51 -12.42
N ASP A 141 -10.42 53.25 -11.52
CA ASP A 141 -10.76 54.67 -11.66
C ASP A 141 -9.75 55.61 -11.00
N ALA A 142 -8.58 55.11 -10.58
CA ALA A 142 -7.52 55.92 -10.02
C ALA A 142 -7.13 57.06 -10.99
N PRO A 143 -7.10 58.34 -10.53
CA PRO A 143 -6.72 59.46 -11.39
C PRO A 143 -5.31 59.26 -11.98
N GLY A 144 -5.19 59.41 -13.30
CA GLY A 144 -3.92 59.20 -14.03
C GLY A 144 -3.63 57.75 -14.41
N PHE A 145 -4.54 56.81 -14.09
CA PHE A 145 -4.46 55.41 -14.50
C PHE A 145 -5.38 55.13 -15.69
N GLU A 146 -4.84 54.49 -16.73
CA GLU A 146 -5.61 54.12 -17.92
C GLU A 146 -5.31 52.68 -18.34
N ILE A 147 -6.37 51.93 -18.63
CA ILE A 147 -6.30 50.57 -19.19
C ILE A 147 -6.61 50.64 -20.68
N ARG A 148 -5.62 50.32 -21.51
CA ARG A 148 -5.72 50.33 -22.97
C ARG A 148 -5.78 48.90 -23.54
N PRO A 149 -6.47 48.70 -24.68
CA PRO A 149 -6.39 47.44 -25.42
C PRO A 149 -4.93 47.07 -25.72
N GLY A 150 -4.57 45.81 -25.47
CA GLY A 150 -3.25 45.28 -25.76
C GLY A 150 -3.17 44.66 -27.14
N TYR A 151 -2.39 43.59 -27.25
CA TYR A 151 -2.01 42.99 -28.52
C TYR A 151 -2.94 41.83 -28.91
N ASN A 152 -3.08 41.58 -30.22
CA ASN A 152 -3.82 40.42 -30.71
C ASN A 152 -3.03 39.12 -30.44
N SER A 153 -3.65 38.18 -29.71
CA SER A 153 -3.05 36.86 -29.45
C SER A 153 -3.29 35.90 -30.62
N VAL A 154 -2.25 35.16 -31.02
CA VAL A 154 -2.33 34.13 -32.07
C VAL A 154 -2.98 32.83 -31.58
N SER A 155 -2.97 32.57 -30.27
CA SER A 155 -3.27 31.24 -29.69
C SER A 155 -4.42 31.24 -28.67
N HIS A 156 -4.83 32.39 -28.14
CA HIS A 156 -5.85 32.46 -27.08
C HIS A 156 -7.01 33.37 -27.47
N ARG A 157 -7.93 32.83 -28.29
CA ARG A 157 -9.19 33.52 -28.64
C ARG A 157 -10.04 33.71 -27.38
N GLY A 158 -10.53 34.93 -27.16
CA GLY A 158 -11.30 35.31 -25.97
C GLY A 158 -10.47 35.60 -24.71
N TYR A 159 -9.14 35.51 -24.80
CA TYR A 159 -8.23 35.97 -23.75
C TYR A 159 -7.68 37.34 -24.16
N GLN A 160 -8.07 38.38 -23.42
CA GLN A 160 -7.59 39.73 -23.67
C GLN A 160 -6.37 40.03 -22.81
N ASN A 161 -5.42 40.75 -23.41
CA ASN A 161 -4.34 41.38 -22.68
C ASN A 161 -4.41 42.89 -22.93
N CYS A 162 -3.93 43.65 -21.96
CA CYS A 162 -4.03 45.10 -21.90
C CYS A 162 -2.65 45.74 -21.69
N ILE A 163 -2.59 47.02 -22.04
CA ILE A 163 -1.51 47.92 -21.68
C ILE A 163 -2.04 48.82 -20.57
N LEU A 164 -1.28 48.95 -19.50
CA LEU A 164 -1.58 49.88 -18.41
C LEU A 164 -0.70 51.11 -18.56
N SER A 165 -1.29 52.29 -18.50
CA SER A 165 -0.59 53.57 -18.54
C SER A 165 -0.79 54.30 -17.22
N PHE A 166 0.29 54.81 -16.67
CA PHE A 166 0.31 55.66 -15.48
C PHE A 166 0.93 57.00 -15.89
N ASP A 167 0.15 58.06 -15.80
CA ASP A 167 0.55 59.44 -16.11
C ASP A 167 0.19 60.32 -14.91
N ASP A 168 1.19 60.67 -14.12
CA ASP A 168 1.05 61.32 -12.81
C ASP A 168 -0.05 60.69 -11.93
N CYS A 169 -0.14 59.36 -11.97
CA CYS A 169 -1.16 58.61 -11.27
C CYS A 169 -0.94 58.68 -9.75
N ARG A 170 -1.92 59.17 -9.01
CA ARG A 170 -1.81 59.34 -7.56
C ARG A 170 -2.36 58.13 -6.81
N LEU A 171 -1.53 57.51 -5.99
CA LEU A 171 -1.89 56.39 -5.12
C LEU A 171 -1.64 56.75 -3.66
N SER A 172 -2.61 56.48 -2.80
CA SER A 172 -2.42 56.67 -1.36
C SER A 172 -1.43 55.66 -0.80
N SER A 173 -0.72 56.01 0.28
CA SER A 173 0.05 55.02 1.05
C SER A 173 -0.79 53.84 1.56
N ALA A 174 -2.12 54.00 1.73
CA ALA A 174 -3.04 52.92 2.07
C ALA A 174 -3.21 51.86 0.97
N GLN A 175 -2.80 52.16 -0.27
CA GLN A 175 -2.84 51.23 -1.40
C GLN A 175 -1.60 50.34 -1.50
N VAL A 176 -0.59 50.52 -0.63
CA VAL A 176 0.56 49.62 -0.57
C VAL A 176 0.10 48.26 -0.02
N LEU A 177 0.32 47.20 -0.78
CA LEU A 177 0.07 45.83 -0.35
C LEU A 177 1.31 45.26 0.34
N GLY A 178 1.17 44.97 1.64
CA GLY A 178 2.27 44.58 2.51
C GLY A 178 3.19 45.76 2.83
N GLU A 179 4.50 45.60 2.65
CA GLU A 179 5.50 46.59 3.03
C GLU A 179 6.18 47.28 1.84
N VAL A 180 6.54 48.55 2.02
CA VAL A 180 7.34 49.31 1.05
C VAL A 180 8.67 48.60 0.82
N HIS A 181 9.10 48.48 -0.45
CA HIS A 181 10.30 47.78 -0.91
C HIS A 181 10.28 46.25 -0.79
N LYS A 182 9.17 45.67 -0.31
CA LYS A 182 9.02 44.23 -0.07
C LYS A 182 8.11 43.52 -1.07
N GLY A 183 7.83 44.15 -2.22
CA GLY A 183 6.93 43.57 -3.24
C GLY A 183 7.38 42.19 -3.73
N PHE A 184 8.68 41.97 -3.96
CA PHE A 184 9.18 40.67 -4.39
C PHE A 184 9.07 39.58 -3.32
N ASP A 185 9.24 39.93 -2.05
CA ASP A 185 9.14 38.98 -0.94
C ASP A 185 7.72 38.43 -0.88
N ILE A 186 6.73 39.30 -1.07
CA ILE A 186 5.31 38.92 -1.19
C ILE A 186 5.09 38.10 -2.46
N ALA A 187 5.58 38.52 -3.64
CA ALA A 187 5.37 37.76 -4.88
C ALA A 187 5.89 36.31 -4.77
N ASN A 188 7.04 36.11 -4.13
CA ASN A 188 7.68 34.80 -4.02
C ASN A 188 6.86 33.79 -3.20
N SER A 189 6.05 34.24 -2.23
CA SER A 189 5.21 33.32 -1.46
C SER A 189 4.02 32.76 -2.26
N TRP A 190 3.64 33.40 -3.38
CA TRP A 190 2.48 33.00 -4.20
C TRP A 190 2.85 32.39 -5.55
N LEU A 191 3.98 32.80 -6.14
CA LEU A 191 4.36 32.42 -7.50
C LEU A 191 4.45 30.90 -7.71
N TYR A 192 4.78 30.15 -6.66
CA TYR A 192 4.85 28.68 -6.71
C TYR A 192 3.51 28.06 -7.12
N GLY A 193 2.41 28.38 -6.43
CA GLY A 193 1.09 27.83 -6.74
C GLY A 193 0.67 28.11 -8.18
N THR A 194 0.94 29.30 -8.70
CA THR A 194 0.67 29.65 -10.11
C THR A 194 1.43 28.77 -11.11
N ARG A 195 2.67 28.34 -10.82
CA ARG A 195 3.43 27.46 -11.72
C ARG A 195 2.75 26.10 -11.88
N LEU A 196 2.23 25.54 -10.78
CA LEU A 196 1.45 24.30 -10.82
C LEU A 196 0.22 24.44 -11.71
N THR A 197 -0.52 25.56 -11.58
CA THR A 197 -1.72 25.79 -12.42
C THR A 197 -1.39 25.86 -13.91
N VAL A 198 -0.25 26.46 -14.29
CA VAL A 198 0.17 26.53 -15.70
C VAL A 198 0.55 25.14 -16.22
N ALA A 199 1.30 24.36 -15.43
CA ALA A 199 1.66 22.99 -15.78
C ALA A 199 0.41 22.11 -15.98
N ALA A 200 -0.53 22.17 -15.03
CA ALA A 200 -1.80 21.47 -15.12
C ALA A 200 -2.61 21.85 -16.37
N ASN A 201 -2.67 23.15 -16.70
CA ASN A 201 -3.36 23.62 -17.90
C ASN A 201 -2.72 23.05 -19.18
N CYS A 202 -1.39 23.00 -19.24
CA CYS A 202 -0.65 22.40 -20.36
C CYS A 202 -0.96 20.91 -20.51
N VAL A 203 -0.94 20.15 -19.41
CA VAL A 203 -1.31 18.72 -19.39
C VAL A 203 -2.74 18.52 -19.88
N GLY A 204 -3.70 19.31 -19.38
CA GLY A 204 -5.10 19.25 -19.82
C GLY A 204 -5.26 19.47 -21.33
N ARG A 205 -4.57 20.46 -21.90
CA ARG A 205 -4.60 20.71 -23.36
C ARG A 205 -3.99 19.58 -24.15
N ALA A 206 -2.84 19.08 -23.72
CA ALA A 206 -2.14 18.00 -24.39
C ALA A 206 -2.98 16.71 -24.37
N ARG A 207 -3.61 16.38 -23.22
CA ARG A 207 -4.57 15.29 -23.08
C ARG A 207 -5.74 15.44 -24.07
N ARG A 208 -6.34 16.63 -24.17
CA ARG A 208 -7.41 16.86 -25.16
C ARG A 208 -6.93 16.71 -26.61
N ALA A 209 -5.74 17.19 -26.94
CA ALA A 209 -5.17 17.02 -28.28
C ALA A 209 -4.97 15.52 -28.61
N PHE A 210 -4.48 14.73 -27.66
CA PHE A 210 -4.37 13.28 -27.79
C PHE A 210 -5.72 12.60 -27.99
N GLU A 211 -6.73 12.96 -27.19
CA GLU A 211 -8.09 12.42 -27.29
C GLU A 211 -8.80 12.78 -28.61
N MET A 212 -8.39 13.85 -29.28
CA MET A 212 -8.85 14.15 -30.64
C MET A 212 -8.07 13.37 -31.69
N ALA A 213 -6.77 13.19 -31.50
CA ALA A 213 -5.89 12.52 -32.44
C ALA A 213 -6.11 10.99 -32.49
N LEU A 214 -6.28 10.35 -31.33
CA LEU A 214 -6.38 8.90 -31.22
C LEU A 214 -7.61 8.31 -31.94
N PRO A 215 -8.86 8.78 -31.71
CA PRO A 215 -10.02 8.30 -32.45
C PRO A 215 -9.91 8.59 -33.94
N TYR A 216 -9.41 9.78 -34.32
CA TYR A 216 -9.20 10.12 -35.72
C TYR A 216 -8.23 9.14 -36.39
N ALA A 217 -7.15 8.75 -35.70
CA ALA A 217 -6.20 7.77 -36.21
C ALA A 217 -6.82 6.36 -36.36
N ALA A 218 -7.75 5.99 -35.47
CA ALA A 218 -8.46 4.73 -35.49
C ALA A 218 -9.57 4.65 -36.56
N GLU A 219 -10.16 5.78 -36.94
CA GLU A 219 -11.29 5.82 -37.87
C GLU A 219 -10.88 6.21 -39.30
N ARG A 220 -9.94 7.16 -39.44
CA ARG A 220 -9.52 7.67 -40.74
C ARG A 220 -8.81 6.57 -41.53
N LYS A 221 -9.32 6.29 -42.73
CA LYS A 221 -8.67 5.37 -43.69
C LYS A 221 -7.89 6.13 -44.75
N GLN A 222 -6.67 5.68 -45.02
CA GLN A 222 -5.86 6.09 -46.16
C GLN A 222 -4.94 4.93 -46.56
N PHE A 223 -4.61 4.81 -47.85
CA PHE A 223 -3.84 3.68 -48.39
C PHE A 223 -4.43 2.30 -47.98
N GLY A 224 -5.76 2.20 -47.96
CA GLY A 224 -6.49 0.94 -47.73
C GLY A 224 -6.69 0.50 -46.28
N GLN A 225 -6.18 1.22 -45.27
CA GLN A 225 -6.36 0.86 -43.85
C GLN A 225 -6.48 2.07 -42.92
N GLN A 226 -6.80 1.85 -41.65
CA GLN A 226 -6.75 2.88 -40.61
C GLN A 226 -5.35 3.50 -40.53
N ILE A 227 -5.26 4.82 -40.45
CA ILE A 227 -3.95 5.49 -40.42
C ILE A 227 -3.14 5.15 -39.17
N GLY A 228 -3.80 4.80 -38.05
CA GLY A 228 -3.15 4.35 -36.82
C GLY A 228 -2.37 3.04 -36.95
N LYS A 229 -2.54 2.27 -38.04
CA LYS A 229 -1.72 1.08 -38.32
C LYS A 229 -0.35 1.39 -38.92
N PHE A 230 -0.15 2.61 -39.41
CA PHE A 230 1.16 3.03 -39.92
C PHE A 230 2.05 3.50 -38.76
N GLN A 231 3.28 2.98 -38.69
CA GLN A 231 4.26 3.32 -37.64
C GLN A 231 4.50 4.83 -37.50
N GLY A 232 4.51 5.57 -38.61
CA GLY A 232 4.66 7.03 -38.60
C GLY A 232 3.54 7.80 -37.88
N VAL A 233 2.40 7.15 -37.63
CA VAL A 233 1.29 7.68 -36.81
C VAL A 233 1.30 7.04 -35.43
N SER A 234 1.42 5.71 -35.32
CA SER A 234 1.35 5.02 -34.03
C SER A 234 2.48 5.41 -33.07
N PHE A 235 3.70 5.63 -33.58
CA PHE A 235 4.81 6.11 -32.74
C PHE A 235 4.55 7.50 -32.17
N LYS A 236 4.00 8.41 -32.98
CA LYS A 236 3.63 9.76 -32.50
C LYS A 236 2.58 9.69 -31.39
N LEU A 237 1.59 8.80 -31.51
CA LEU A 237 0.59 8.60 -30.47
C LEU A 237 1.20 8.02 -29.18
N ALA A 238 2.13 7.07 -29.31
CA ALA A 238 2.87 6.51 -28.18
C ALA A 238 3.74 7.57 -27.47
N ASP A 239 4.46 8.39 -28.23
CA ASP A 239 5.27 9.49 -27.70
C ASP A 239 4.38 10.52 -26.99
N MET A 240 3.26 10.92 -27.63
CA MET A 240 2.29 11.85 -27.04
C MET A 240 1.80 11.38 -25.68
N ILE A 241 1.28 10.15 -25.57
CA ILE A 241 0.72 9.69 -24.29
C ILE A 241 1.80 9.51 -23.23
N THR A 242 2.99 9.06 -23.61
CA THR A 242 4.13 8.90 -22.69
C THR A 242 4.57 10.24 -22.11
N GLU A 243 4.76 11.27 -22.95
CA GLU A 243 5.14 12.61 -22.50
C GLU A 243 4.03 13.28 -21.68
N ILE A 244 2.76 13.09 -22.07
CA ILE A 244 1.61 13.63 -21.33
C ILE A 244 1.54 13.01 -19.93
N ASP A 245 1.65 11.69 -19.81
CA ASP A 245 1.59 11.01 -18.51
C ASP A 245 2.79 11.37 -17.65
N ALA A 246 4.00 11.46 -18.21
CA ALA A 246 5.17 11.92 -17.49
C ALA A 246 4.98 13.36 -16.95
N ALA A 247 4.47 14.28 -17.78
CA ALA A 247 4.18 15.65 -17.36
C ALA A 247 3.08 15.72 -16.29
N ASP A 248 2.05 14.88 -16.38
CA ASP A 248 0.96 14.79 -15.39
C ASP A 248 1.50 14.30 -14.04
N TRP A 249 2.29 13.23 -14.04
CA TRP A 249 2.94 12.71 -12.83
C TRP A 249 3.85 13.73 -12.16
N LEU A 250 4.72 14.41 -12.92
CA LEU A 250 5.59 15.46 -12.38
C LEU A 250 4.79 16.62 -11.81
N THR A 251 3.68 17.00 -12.45
CA THR A 251 2.82 18.09 -12.00
C THR A 251 2.09 17.73 -10.71
N LEU A 252 1.51 16.53 -10.62
CA LEU A 252 0.79 16.06 -9.43
C LEU A 252 1.73 15.80 -8.26
N SER A 253 2.91 15.24 -8.52
CA SER A 253 3.96 15.05 -7.51
C SER A 253 4.37 16.40 -6.91
N ALA A 254 4.65 17.40 -7.76
CA ALA A 254 4.96 18.74 -7.29
C ALA A 254 3.79 19.40 -6.54
N ALA A 255 2.53 19.07 -6.85
CA ALA A 255 1.36 19.65 -6.19
C ALA A 255 0.98 18.95 -4.88
N ASN A 256 1.45 17.72 -4.65
CA ASN A 256 1.08 16.91 -3.50
C ASN A 256 1.96 17.26 -2.29
N PRO A 257 1.41 17.88 -1.22
CA PRO A 257 2.20 18.23 -0.04
C PRO A 257 2.67 17.00 0.76
N LEU A 258 2.06 15.83 0.53
CA LEU A 258 2.46 14.55 1.13
C LEU A 258 3.45 13.78 0.26
N ASP A 259 3.71 14.25 -0.95
CA ASP A 259 4.81 13.75 -1.77
C ASP A 259 6.11 14.37 -1.24
N TYR A 260 6.62 13.72 -0.19
CA TYR A 260 7.77 14.17 0.58
C TYR A 260 9.04 14.31 -0.26
N HIS A 261 9.05 13.75 -1.49
CA HIS A 261 10.23 13.60 -2.33
C HIS A 261 10.72 14.88 -3.02
N THR A 262 9.92 15.95 -3.11
CA THR A 262 10.32 17.13 -3.91
C THR A 262 10.24 18.49 -3.22
N TYR A 263 9.24 18.77 -2.37
CA TYR A 263 9.02 20.13 -1.88
C TYR A 263 9.67 20.44 -0.52
N ILE A 264 9.48 19.57 0.47
CA ILE A 264 10.10 19.70 1.81
C ILE A 264 11.41 18.90 1.92
N TRP A 265 11.87 18.30 0.82
CA TRP A 265 13.08 17.51 0.87
C TRP A 265 14.28 18.41 1.21
N SER A 266 15.02 18.05 2.26
CA SER A 266 16.04 18.89 2.92
C SER A 266 15.52 19.96 3.90
N ASP A 267 14.20 20.13 4.07
CA ASP A 267 13.58 20.91 5.15
C ASP A 267 13.22 19.97 6.32
N ALA A 268 14.15 19.84 7.27
CA ALA A 268 13.97 18.99 8.44
C ALA A 268 12.71 19.33 9.25
N ALA A 269 12.32 20.60 9.34
CA ALA A 269 11.16 21.01 10.12
C ALA A 269 9.85 20.62 9.42
N GLY A 270 9.75 20.92 8.13
CA GLY A 270 8.61 20.51 7.30
C GLY A 270 8.43 18.98 7.28
N MET A 271 9.52 18.24 7.07
CA MET A 271 9.51 16.77 7.06
C MET A 271 9.09 16.19 8.41
N SER A 272 9.62 16.72 9.52
CA SER A 272 9.29 16.23 10.86
C SER A 272 7.80 16.40 11.17
N LEU A 273 7.23 17.55 10.79
CA LEU A 273 5.80 17.82 10.98
C LEU A 273 4.94 16.86 10.13
N ALA A 274 5.31 16.65 8.86
CA ALA A 274 4.60 15.73 7.98
C ALA A 274 4.62 14.30 8.53
N TYR A 275 5.81 13.78 8.88
CA TYR A 275 5.95 12.45 9.47
C TYR A 275 5.20 12.33 10.79
N GLN A 276 5.26 13.34 11.67
CA GLN A 276 4.53 13.31 12.93
C GLN A 276 3.03 13.14 12.71
N ARG A 277 2.43 13.86 11.76
CA ARG A 277 1.01 13.69 11.41
C ARG A 277 0.66 12.32 10.86
N MET A 278 1.59 11.68 10.13
CA MET A 278 1.40 10.32 9.64
C MET A 278 1.47 9.28 10.77
N LEU A 279 2.38 9.48 11.74
CA LEU A 279 2.55 8.61 12.90
C LEU A 279 1.37 8.69 13.89
N GLU A 280 0.75 9.86 14.04
CA GLU A 280 -0.36 10.11 14.98
C GLU A 280 -1.71 9.43 14.61
N ASN A 281 -1.73 8.50 13.64
CA ASN A 281 -2.95 7.79 13.19
C ASN A 281 -3.27 6.49 13.94
N GLY A 282 -2.48 6.12 14.96
CA GLY A 282 -2.80 4.99 15.86
C GLY A 282 -2.47 3.60 15.32
N PHE A 283 -1.51 3.47 14.39
CA PHE A 283 -1.02 2.19 13.90
C PHE A 283 -0.07 1.50 14.90
N ASP A 284 -0.13 0.16 14.97
CA ASP A 284 0.74 -0.64 15.85
C ASP A 284 2.22 -0.63 15.44
N LEU A 285 2.50 -0.40 14.16
CA LEU A 285 3.83 -0.23 13.58
C LEU A 285 3.75 0.72 12.39
N SER A 286 4.58 1.76 12.40
CA SER A 286 4.71 2.69 11.27
C SER A 286 6.05 2.49 10.57
N MET A 287 6.04 2.38 9.24
CA MET A 287 7.25 2.14 8.45
C MET A 287 7.54 3.32 7.53
N LEU A 288 8.79 3.78 7.51
CA LEU A 288 9.29 4.68 6.48
C LEU A 288 10.20 3.91 5.53
N VAL A 289 9.85 3.89 4.25
CA VAL A 289 10.71 3.32 3.21
C VAL A 289 11.78 4.35 2.83
N LEU A 290 13.06 4.01 3.03
CA LEU A 290 14.19 4.90 2.81
C LEU A 290 15.43 4.15 2.31
N ASP A 291 15.60 4.07 0.99
CA ASP A 291 16.75 3.40 0.37
C ASP A 291 18.00 4.26 0.42
N PHE A 292 18.97 3.92 1.28
CA PHE A 292 20.22 4.66 1.35
C PHE A 292 21.09 4.36 0.10
N PRO A 293 21.77 5.39 -0.43
CA PRO A 293 22.62 5.21 -1.60
C PRO A 293 23.92 4.52 -1.21
N HIS A 294 24.59 3.92 -2.20
CA HIS A 294 25.87 3.23 -1.96
C HIS A 294 26.93 4.21 -1.45
N PRO A 295 27.59 3.93 -0.30
CA PRO A 295 28.42 4.91 0.40
C PRO A 295 29.70 5.31 -0.36
N GLU A 296 30.19 4.46 -1.27
CA GLU A 296 31.39 4.76 -2.05
C GLU A 296 31.12 5.69 -3.25
N TYR A 297 29.89 5.71 -3.77
CA TYR A 297 29.58 6.38 -5.04
C TYR A 297 28.72 7.63 -4.87
N CYS A 298 28.04 7.78 -3.73
CA CYS A 298 27.02 8.81 -3.54
C CYS A 298 27.10 9.43 -2.15
N ASN A 299 26.79 10.72 -2.07
CA ASN A 299 26.64 11.43 -0.80
C ASN A 299 25.23 11.21 -0.24
N ASP A 300 25.13 10.79 1.02
CA ASP A 300 23.87 10.49 1.70
C ASP A 300 23.30 11.66 2.54
N ALA A 301 23.89 12.86 2.47
CA ALA A 301 23.49 14.01 3.29
C ALA A 301 21.97 14.32 3.24
N MET A 302 21.34 14.14 2.07
CA MET A 302 19.90 14.37 1.92
C MET A 302 19.04 13.29 2.60
N TRP A 303 19.51 12.05 2.62
CA TRP A 303 18.87 10.94 3.35
C TRP A 303 18.98 11.13 4.85
N GLN A 304 20.10 11.70 5.33
CA GLN A 304 20.24 12.04 6.74
C GLN A 304 19.18 13.04 7.19
N VAL A 305 18.82 14.03 6.37
CA VAL A 305 17.74 14.96 6.74
C VAL A 305 16.42 14.23 6.90
N ALA A 306 16.08 13.34 5.98
CA ALA A 306 14.87 12.52 6.05
C ALA A 306 14.86 11.62 7.30
N LEU A 307 15.98 10.93 7.56
CA LEU A 307 16.16 10.07 8.72
C LEU A 307 16.00 10.84 10.03
N ARG A 308 16.69 11.98 10.19
CA ARG A 308 16.61 12.81 11.40
C ARG A 308 15.22 13.39 11.62
N ALA A 309 14.53 13.78 10.55
CA ALA A 309 13.16 14.25 10.63
C ALA A 309 12.21 13.14 11.11
N PHE A 310 12.41 11.91 10.61
CA PHE A 310 11.62 10.76 11.03
C PHE A 310 11.91 10.38 12.49
N GLU A 311 13.17 10.34 12.91
CA GLU A 311 13.57 10.11 14.30
C GLU A 311 12.92 11.11 15.26
N LEU A 312 12.93 12.40 14.90
CA LEU A 312 12.28 13.44 15.69
C LEU A 312 10.77 13.22 15.78
N ALA A 313 10.12 12.87 14.66
CA ALA A 313 8.69 12.58 14.62
C ALA A 313 8.31 11.36 15.47
N VAL A 314 9.10 10.27 15.40
CA VAL A 314 8.92 9.07 16.23
C VAL A 314 9.08 9.40 17.71
N LYS A 315 10.10 10.19 18.07
CA LYS A 315 10.33 10.61 19.45
C LYS A 315 9.18 11.45 20.01
N ASN A 316 8.59 12.32 19.20
CA ASN A 316 7.48 13.18 19.61
C ASN A 316 6.13 12.45 19.70
N SER A 317 5.92 11.45 18.84
CA SER A 317 4.67 10.68 18.78
C SER A 317 4.67 9.44 19.66
N HIS A 318 5.84 8.98 20.13
CA HIS A 318 6.03 7.75 20.91
C HIS A 318 5.50 6.48 20.22
N THR A 319 5.43 6.48 18.89
CA THR A 319 4.97 5.34 18.10
C THR A 319 6.07 4.31 17.90
N LYS A 320 5.69 3.04 17.78
CA LYS A 320 6.61 1.99 17.30
C LYS A 320 6.85 2.20 15.80
N ALA A 321 8.12 2.32 15.43
CA ALA A 321 8.48 2.67 14.06
C ALA A 321 9.63 1.80 13.52
N ALA A 322 9.69 1.70 12.20
CA ALA A 322 10.77 1.05 11.47
C ALA A 322 11.22 1.88 10.26
N ILE A 323 12.51 1.79 9.94
CA ILE A 323 13.02 2.09 8.60
C ILE A 323 13.03 0.80 7.80
N VAL A 324 12.47 0.86 6.60
CA VAL A 324 12.45 -0.25 5.64
C VAL A 324 13.23 0.15 4.40
N THR A 325 14.02 -0.76 3.85
CA THR A 325 14.64 -0.56 2.54
C THR A 325 14.04 -1.53 1.53
N SER A 326 13.93 -1.10 0.28
CA SER A 326 13.45 -1.93 -0.83
C SER A 326 14.31 -3.18 -0.99
N PHE A 327 15.64 -3.01 -0.90
CA PHE A 327 16.62 -4.09 -0.93
C PHE A 327 17.49 -4.08 0.35
N PRO A 328 17.90 -5.24 0.88
CA PRO A 328 18.76 -5.31 2.06
C PRO A 328 20.07 -4.53 1.92
N GLU A 329 20.67 -4.48 0.73
CA GLU A 329 21.92 -3.78 0.43
C GLU A 329 21.81 -2.25 0.56
N ASN A 330 20.59 -1.72 0.53
CA ASN A 330 20.33 -0.30 0.72
C ASN A 330 20.28 0.12 2.19
N LEU A 331 20.59 -0.76 3.15
CA LEU A 331 20.63 -0.45 4.57
C LEU A 331 22.05 -0.62 5.15
N PRO A 332 22.94 0.38 5.01
CA PRO A 332 24.29 0.31 5.54
C PRO A 332 24.33 0.08 7.07
N GLU A 333 25.26 -0.76 7.52
CA GLU A 333 25.46 -1.15 8.94
C GLU A 333 25.52 0.06 9.91
N LYS A 334 26.13 1.17 9.47
CA LYS A 334 26.22 2.39 10.29
C LYS A 334 24.84 2.93 10.71
N TYR A 335 23.83 2.80 9.83
CA TYR A 335 22.48 3.27 10.10
C TYR A 335 21.68 2.27 10.93
N VAL A 336 21.93 0.97 10.77
CA VAL A 336 21.31 -0.08 11.59
C VAL A 336 21.58 0.17 13.07
N GLN A 337 22.85 0.38 13.44
CA GLN A 337 23.26 0.61 14.83
C GLN A 337 22.63 1.88 15.41
N GLU A 338 22.58 2.94 14.60
CA GLU A 338 21.99 4.22 14.98
C GLU A 338 20.49 4.11 15.23
N LEU A 339 19.76 3.48 14.30
CA LEU A 339 18.33 3.24 14.39
C LEU A 339 17.96 2.42 15.63
N MET A 340 18.67 1.31 15.86
CA MET A 340 18.45 0.46 17.03
C MET A 340 18.67 1.22 18.34
N THR A 341 19.71 2.08 18.39
CA THR A 341 19.98 2.94 19.56
C THR A 341 18.84 3.93 19.81
N ASN A 342 18.19 4.40 18.75
CA ASN A 342 17.07 5.33 18.80
C ASN A 342 15.71 4.64 18.97
N GLY A 343 15.68 3.31 19.16
CA GLY A 343 14.45 2.54 19.35
C GLY A 343 13.61 2.38 18.07
N ILE A 344 14.22 2.52 16.91
CA ILE A 344 13.60 2.34 15.59
C ILE A 344 14.11 1.02 15.00
N ALA A 345 13.20 0.16 14.56
CA ALA A 345 13.59 -1.09 13.93
C ALA A 345 14.22 -0.82 12.56
N ALA A 346 15.30 -1.53 12.24
CA ALA A 346 15.99 -1.44 10.96
C ALA A 346 15.71 -2.73 10.17
N LEU A 347 14.87 -2.63 9.13
CA LEU A 347 14.38 -3.79 8.37
C LEU A 347 14.87 -3.69 6.92
N GLY A 348 15.85 -4.54 6.58
CA GLY A 348 16.39 -4.60 5.23
C GLY A 348 15.56 -5.53 4.34
N GLY A 349 15.03 -5.01 3.24
CA GLY A 349 14.18 -5.75 2.31
C GLY A 349 12.68 -5.60 2.64
N PHE A 350 11.89 -5.27 1.62
CA PHE A 350 10.46 -4.97 1.80
C PHE A 350 9.65 -6.22 2.17
N GLU A 351 9.93 -7.36 1.52
CA GLU A 351 9.24 -8.62 1.81
C GLU A 351 9.60 -9.12 3.22
N GLU A 352 10.88 -9.09 3.57
CA GLU A 352 11.38 -9.47 4.89
C GLU A 352 10.78 -8.59 6.01
N ALA A 353 10.65 -7.28 5.77
CA ALA A 353 10.03 -6.35 6.71
C ALA A 353 8.57 -6.70 7.01
N LEU A 354 7.79 -7.05 5.98
CA LEU A 354 6.40 -7.44 6.13
C LEU A 354 6.27 -8.78 6.87
N VAL A 355 7.07 -9.78 6.49
CA VAL A 355 7.10 -11.09 7.18
C VAL A 355 7.50 -10.91 8.65
N ALA A 356 8.49 -10.08 8.95
CA ALA A 356 8.90 -9.80 10.31
C ALA A 356 7.79 -9.13 11.14
N ALA A 357 7.05 -8.20 10.54
CA ALA A 357 5.91 -7.55 11.20
C ALA A 357 4.77 -8.53 11.48
N GLU A 358 4.45 -9.41 10.52
CA GLU A 358 3.44 -10.47 10.69
C GLU A 358 3.84 -11.44 11.81
N VAL A 359 5.06 -11.96 11.77
CA VAL A 359 5.59 -12.86 12.82
C VAL A 359 5.59 -12.18 14.19
N ALA A 360 5.95 -10.90 14.27
CA ALA A 360 5.93 -10.15 15.52
C ALA A 360 4.50 -10.01 16.08
N ALA A 361 3.51 -9.80 15.21
CA ALA A 361 2.10 -9.78 15.60
C ALA A 361 1.63 -11.15 16.12
N ASP A 362 1.98 -12.24 15.42
CA ASP A 362 1.66 -13.60 15.83
C ASP A 362 2.27 -13.96 17.18
N ILE A 363 3.55 -13.61 17.40
CA ILE A 363 4.23 -13.81 18.68
C ILE A 363 3.52 -13.03 19.79
N ALA A 364 3.14 -11.77 19.53
CA ALA A 364 2.44 -10.96 20.50
C ALA A 364 1.07 -11.55 20.88
N LEU A 365 0.31 -12.06 19.90
CA LEU A 365 -0.94 -12.77 20.13
C LEU A 365 -0.72 -14.08 20.91
N ALA A 366 0.33 -14.83 20.58
CA ALA A 366 0.68 -16.06 21.30
C ALA A 366 1.06 -15.78 22.76
N TRP A 367 1.81 -14.72 23.04
CA TRP A 367 2.20 -14.33 24.40
C TRP A 367 1.03 -13.81 25.26
N GLN A 368 -0.06 -13.38 24.65
CA GLN A 368 -1.28 -13.02 25.36
C GLN A 368 -2.12 -14.24 25.76
N ARG A 369 -1.87 -15.42 25.16
CA ARG A 369 -2.58 -16.65 25.52
C ARG A 369 -2.16 -17.11 26.92
N PRO A 370 -3.07 -17.72 27.69
CA PRO A 370 -2.72 -18.34 28.97
C PRO A 370 -1.62 -19.39 28.77
N PHE A 371 -0.61 -19.38 29.64
CA PHE A 371 0.43 -20.41 29.64
C PHE A 371 -0.21 -21.78 29.91
N ILE A 372 0.07 -22.74 29.04
CA ILE A 372 -0.38 -24.12 29.18
C ILE A 372 0.78 -24.93 29.71
N GLU A 373 0.58 -25.57 30.88
CA GLU A 373 1.57 -26.46 31.44
C GLU A 373 1.77 -27.67 30.51
N PRO A 374 3.01 -27.96 30.08
CA PRO A 374 3.26 -29.12 29.23
C PRO A 374 2.85 -30.40 29.93
N VAL A 375 1.90 -31.14 29.34
CA VAL A 375 1.44 -32.46 29.86
C VAL A 375 2.58 -33.49 29.84
N MET A 376 3.55 -33.31 28.95
CA MET A 376 4.77 -34.09 28.89
C MET A 376 5.96 -33.30 29.42
N HIS A 377 6.44 -33.66 30.60
CA HIS A 377 7.80 -33.31 31.00
C HIS A 377 8.78 -34.10 30.15
N ALA A 378 9.86 -33.45 29.69
CA ALA A 378 10.92 -34.14 28.97
C ALA A 378 11.48 -35.29 29.84
N SER A 379 11.02 -36.51 29.60
CA SER A 379 11.68 -37.69 30.11
C SER A 379 13.08 -37.74 29.49
N THR A 380 14.07 -38.04 30.33
CA THR A 380 15.46 -38.20 29.93
C THR A 380 15.52 -39.13 28.72
N VAL A 381 16.17 -38.69 27.63
CA VAL A 381 16.39 -39.53 26.45
C VAL A 381 17.00 -40.85 26.91
N VAL A 382 16.22 -41.93 26.81
CA VAL A 382 16.71 -43.28 27.11
C VAL A 382 17.40 -43.77 25.84
N SER A 383 18.70 -43.98 25.91
CA SER A 383 19.44 -44.61 24.81
C SER A 383 18.99 -46.08 24.69
N GLY A 384 18.45 -46.48 23.54
CA GLY A 384 18.04 -47.85 23.26
C GLY A 384 17.65 -48.03 21.79
N GLU A 385 17.52 -49.29 21.35
CA GLU A 385 16.99 -49.59 20.02
C GLU A 385 15.49 -49.25 19.94
N CYS A 386 15.07 -48.63 18.83
CA CYS A 386 13.68 -48.28 18.61
C CYS A 386 12.88 -49.56 18.27
N ASN A 387 12.03 -49.99 19.19
CA ASN A 387 11.17 -51.16 18.97
C ASN A 387 9.91 -50.73 18.21
N THR A 388 9.77 -51.19 16.97
CA THR A 388 8.54 -50.97 16.19
C THR A 388 7.47 -51.94 16.68
N LEU A 389 6.36 -51.42 17.21
CA LEU A 389 5.22 -52.25 17.59
C LEU A 389 4.55 -52.84 16.34
N THR A 390 4.10 -54.09 16.44
CA THR A 390 3.22 -54.67 15.43
C THR A 390 1.87 -53.96 15.45
N GLU A 391 1.14 -53.93 14.32
CA GLU A 391 -0.19 -53.27 14.23
C GLU A 391 -1.16 -53.73 15.33
N ALA A 392 -1.15 -55.01 15.68
CA ALA A 392 -1.97 -55.57 16.76
C ALA A 392 -1.55 -55.06 18.14
N ALA A 393 -0.23 -54.98 18.41
CA ALA A 393 0.32 -54.44 19.65
C ALA A 393 0.06 -52.92 19.76
N ALA A 394 0.22 -52.17 18.67
CA ALA A 394 -0.07 -50.74 18.61
C ALA A 394 -1.56 -50.46 18.87
N LYS A 395 -2.48 -51.24 18.29
CA LYS A 395 -3.92 -51.12 18.55
C LYS A 395 -4.32 -51.53 19.96
N ALA A 396 -3.65 -52.52 20.56
CA ALA A 396 -3.84 -52.86 21.96
C ALA A 396 -3.40 -51.70 22.86
N TRP A 397 -2.20 -51.15 22.61
CA TRP A 397 -1.67 -49.99 23.32
C TRP A 397 -2.60 -48.77 23.21
N LEU A 398 -3.11 -48.46 22.02
CA LEU A 398 -4.06 -47.36 21.80
C LEU A 398 -5.38 -47.55 22.55
N ARG A 399 -5.87 -48.79 22.72
CA ARG A 399 -7.08 -49.08 23.51
C ARG A 399 -6.92 -48.73 24.99
N ASP A 400 -5.72 -48.92 25.54
CA ASP A 400 -5.44 -48.58 26.94
C ASP A 400 -5.55 -47.07 27.18
N TYR A 401 -5.43 -46.26 26.13
CA TYR A 401 -5.65 -44.81 26.12
C TYR A 401 -7.01 -44.39 25.57
N ALA A 402 -8.01 -45.28 25.61
CA ALA A 402 -9.38 -45.00 25.18
C ALA A 402 -9.53 -44.56 23.69
N VAL A 403 -8.52 -44.82 22.85
CA VAL A 403 -8.66 -44.65 21.40
C VAL A 403 -9.47 -45.83 20.86
N SER A 404 -10.56 -45.53 20.16
CA SER A 404 -11.41 -46.55 19.54
C SER A 404 -10.67 -47.23 18.39
N VAL A 405 -10.44 -48.54 18.50
CA VAL A 405 -9.87 -49.38 17.43
C VAL A 405 -10.86 -50.47 17.02
N PRO A 406 -10.81 -50.95 15.77
CA PRO A 406 -11.67 -52.05 15.34
C PRO A 406 -11.52 -53.29 16.23
N ALA A 407 -12.66 -53.91 16.56
CA ALA A 407 -12.64 -55.20 17.25
C ALA A 407 -12.04 -56.25 16.31
N GLY A 408 -11.16 -57.10 16.84
CA GLY A 408 -10.45 -58.09 16.05
C GLY A 408 -9.67 -59.07 16.91
N PHE A 409 -9.07 -60.04 16.25
CA PHE A 409 -8.28 -61.10 16.84
C PHE A 409 -7.13 -61.49 15.91
N CYS A 410 -6.07 -62.05 16.48
CA CYS A 410 -4.95 -62.59 15.72
C CYS A 410 -5.06 -64.12 15.66
N VAL A 411 -4.66 -64.71 14.54
CA VAL A 411 -4.52 -66.17 14.40
C VAL A 411 -3.21 -66.50 13.72
N SER A 412 -2.61 -67.63 14.12
CA SER A 412 -1.35 -68.13 13.56
C SER A 412 -1.51 -69.49 12.88
N SER A 413 -2.71 -70.08 12.90
CA SER A 413 -3.01 -71.34 12.22
C SER A 413 -4.45 -71.46 11.75
N VAL A 414 -4.68 -72.31 10.74
CA VAL A 414 -6.04 -72.61 10.24
C VAL A 414 -6.90 -73.32 11.28
N ALA A 415 -6.28 -74.13 12.17
CA ALA A 415 -6.98 -74.78 13.28
C ALA A 415 -7.51 -73.75 14.28
N GLU A 416 -6.65 -72.82 14.71
CA GLU A 416 -7.03 -71.72 15.61
C GLU A 416 -8.11 -70.83 14.97
N LEU A 417 -7.98 -70.51 13.68
CA LEU A 417 -9.01 -69.78 12.95
C LEU A 417 -10.36 -70.50 12.97
N THR A 418 -10.37 -71.83 12.79
CA THR A 418 -11.61 -72.61 12.80
C THR A 418 -12.27 -72.55 14.17
N ASP A 419 -11.49 -72.68 15.25
CA ASP A 419 -12.00 -72.59 16.62
C ASP A 419 -12.57 -71.20 16.93
N VAL A 420 -11.87 -70.14 16.53
CA VAL A 420 -12.32 -68.75 16.70
C VAL A 420 -13.56 -68.46 15.87
N LEU A 421 -13.65 -68.93 14.61
CA LEU A 421 -14.81 -68.73 13.74
C LEU A 421 -16.06 -69.50 14.20
N VAL A 422 -15.89 -70.66 14.85
CA VAL A 422 -16.99 -71.41 15.47
C VAL A 422 -17.58 -70.62 16.64
N GLN A 423 -16.73 -70.00 17.46
CA GLN A 423 -17.13 -69.15 18.58
C GLN A 423 -17.42 -67.69 18.17
N PHE A 424 -17.25 -67.36 16.88
CA PHE A 424 -17.40 -66.01 16.37
C PHE A 424 -18.86 -65.59 16.44
N ASP A 425 -19.11 -64.68 17.38
CA ASP A 425 -20.35 -63.96 17.55
C ASP A 425 -20.41 -62.83 16.52
N ALA A 426 -21.30 -63.00 15.54
CA ALA A 426 -21.51 -62.01 14.48
C ALA A 426 -21.96 -60.65 15.05
N ASP A 427 -22.60 -60.64 16.23
CA ASP A 427 -23.10 -59.42 16.88
C ASP A 427 -21.97 -58.61 17.56
N ARG A 428 -20.77 -59.20 17.72
CA ARG A 428 -19.68 -58.61 18.51
C ARG A 428 -18.53 -58.00 17.68
N VAL A 429 -18.32 -58.48 16.45
CA VAL A 429 -17.27 -57.96 15.53
C VAL A 429 -17.88 -57.44 14.22
N GLY A 430 -18.96 -58.06 13.71
CA GLY A 430 -19.68 -57.62 12.52
C GLY A 430 -18.94 -57.87 11.19
N PHE A 431 -19.70 -58.09 10.12
CA PHE A 431 -19.19 -58.11 8.74
C PHE A 431 -19.43 -56.75 8.06
N PRO A 432 -18.60 -56.33 7.08
CA PRO A 432 -17.47 -57.07 6.52
C PRO A 432 -16.22 -57.04 7.41
N LEU A 433 -15.38 -58.07 7.28
CA LEU A 433 -14.07 -58.17 7.95
C LEU A 433 -12.93 -57.82 6.99
N VAL A 434 -11.79 -57.49 7.57
CA VAL A 434 -10.49 -57.37 6.89
C VAL A 434 -9.49 -58.32 7.53
N ALA A 435 -8.72 -59.04 6.71
CA ALA A 435 -7.61 -59.87 7.14
C ALA A 435 -6.29 -59.28 6.64
N LYS A 436 -5.31 -59.12 7.54
CA LYS A 436 -4.00 -58.52 7.26
C LYS A 436 -2.89 -59.41 7.79
N ARG A 437 -1.92 -59.77 6.95
CA ARG A 437 -0.71 -60.45 7.44
C ARG A 437 0.16 -59.49 8.25
N MET A 438 0.71 -59.99 9.35
CA MET A 438 1.61 -59.26 10.25
C MET A 438 3.06 -59.39 9.77
N GLY A 439 3.95 -58.50 10.22
CA GLY A 439 5.38 -58.54 9.87
C GLY A 439 5.77 -58.08 8.45
N VAL A 440 4.81 -57.68 7.60
CA VAL A 440 5.07 -57.20 6.22
C VAL A 440 4.96 -55.67 6.14
N ALA A 441 5.98 -55.01 5.60
CA ALA A 441 5.94 -53.60 5.21
C ALA A 441 5.31 -53.45 3.81
N HIS A 442 4.59 -52.36 3.52
CA HIS A 442 3.91 -52.13 2.23
C HIS A 442 2.88 -53.23 1.84
N LYS A 443 2.10 -53.69 2.84
CA LYS A 443 1.17 -54.85 2.77
C LYS A 443 0.21 -54.87 1.57
N THR A 444 -0.30 -53.71 1.16
CA THR A 444 -1.23 -53.60 0.03
C THR A 444 -0.56 -53.95 -1.30
N GLU A 445 0.72 -53.62 -1.46
CA GLU A 445 1.51 -53.88 -2.66
C GLU A 445 1.99 -55.34 -2.71
N SER A 446 2.18 -55.97 -1.54
CA SER A 446 2.56 -57.39 -1.39
C SER A 446 1.36 -58.35 -1.40
N ASN A 447 0.16 -57.88 -1.73
CA ASN A 447 -1.08 -58.68 -1.70
C ASN A 447 -1.34 -59.35 -0.32
N ALA A 448 -0.91 -58.71 0.77
CA ALA A 448 -0.94 -59.22 2.15
C ALA A 448 -2.18 -58.75 2.95
N VAL A 449 -3.18 -58.19 2.26
CA VAL A 449 -4.45 -57.71 2.83
C VAL A 449 -5.61 -58.27 2.02
N ARG A 450 -6.69 -58.70 2.70
CA ARG A 450 -7.95 -59.13 2.10
C ARG A 450 -9.09 -58.31 2.71
N LEU A 451 -9.81 -57.57 1.87
CA LEU A 451 -10.87 -56.62 2.27
C LEU A 451 -12.25 -57.18 1.92
N ASN A 452 -13.31 -56.61 2.51
CA ASN A 452 -14.71 -56.90 2.20
C ASN A 452 -15.12 -58.37 2.41
N LEU A 453 -14.51 -59.04 3.38
CA LEU A 453 -14.85 -60.43 3.71
C LEU A 453 -16.24 -60.43 4.33
N SER A 454 -17.23 -60.98 3.63
CA SER A 454 -18.65 -60.77 3.95
C SER A 454 -19.25 -61.88 4.79
N ASP A 455 -18.58 -63.03 4.87
CA ASP A 455 -19.00 -64.17 5.68
C ASP A 455 -17.82 -64.98 6.24
N LYS A 456 -18.15 -65.99 7.07
CA LYS A 456 -17.16 -66.87 7.70
C LYS A 456 -16.37 -67.70 6.68
N ALA A 457 -16.98 -68.11 5.56
CA ALA A 457 -16.33 -68.95 4.56
C ALA A 457 -15.31 -68.15 3.74
N GLU A 458 -15.68 -66.94 3.33
CA GLU A 458 -14.77 -65.99 2.67
C GLU A 458 -13.59 -65.64 3.60
N THR A 459 -13.87 -65.40 4.88
CA THR A 459 -12.83 -65.12 5.89
C THR A 459 -11.88 -66.31 6.05
N GLN A 460 -12.41 -67.52 6.14
CA GLN A 460 -11.60 -68.73 6.27
C GLN A 460 -10.70 -68.96 5.05
N ALA A 461 -11.23 -68.77 3.85
CA ALA A 461 -10.45 -68.90 2.62
C ALA A 461 -9.33 -67.84 2.55
N ALA A 462 -9.66 -66.58 2.81
CA ALA A 462 -8.73 -65.45 2.78
C ALA A 462 -7.57 -65.61 3.78
N VAL A 463 -7.87 -65.99 5.03
CA VAL A 463 -6.84 -66.17 6.06
C VAL A 463 -6.00 -67.42 5.79
N THR A 464 -6.58 -68.51 5.27
CA THR A 464 -5.82 -69.71 4.89
C THR A 464 -4.80 -69.41 3.79
N GLU A 465 -5.21 -68.63 2.78
CA GLU A 465 -4.33 -68.15 1.72
C GLU A 465 -3.22 -67.26 2.30
N LEU A 466 -3.59 -66.31 3.17
CA LEU A 466 -2.63 -65.42 3.81
C LEU A 466 -1.66 -66.15 4.74
N LEU A 467 -2.04 -67.24 5.40
CA LEU A 467 -1.13 -68.06 6.22
C LEU A 467 -0.24 -69.00 5.38
N GLY A 468 -0.68 -69.36 4.17
CA GLY A 468 0.04 -70.25 3.26
C GLY A 468 1.05 -69.58 2.33
N GLY A 469 1.02 -68.24 2.21
CA GLY A 469 1.95 -67.47 1.38
C GLY A 469 3.37 -67.40 1.96
N ASP A 470 4.39 -67.45 1.10
CA ASP A 470 5.79 -67.18 1.46
C ASP A 470 6.11 -65.74 1.09
N ASP A 471 6.01 -64.83 2.06
CA ASP A 471 6.17 -63.37 1.87
C ASP A 471 7.49 -62.84 2.45
N GLY A 472 8.41 -63.73 2.85
CA GLY A 472 9.71 -63.37 3.40
C GLY A 472 9.68 -62.86 4.85
N SER A 473 8.52 -62.88 5.54
CA SER A 473 8.42 -62.54 6.96
C SER A 473 8.61 -63.78 7.87
N HIS A 474 9.21 -63.58 9.06
CA HIS A 474 9.36 -64.62 10.09
C HIS A 474 8.12 -64.77 10.99
N GLU A 475 7.07 -63.97 10.77
CA GLU A 475 5.89 -63.89 11.61
C GLU A 475 4.66 -64.48 10.89
N ASN A 476 4.26 -65.71 11.28
CA ASN A 476 3.11 -66.40 10.69
C ASN A 476 1.81 -66.06 11.44
N THR A 477 1.43 -64.78 11.43
CA THR A 477 0.24 -64.29 12.14
C THR A 477 -0.60 -63.41 11.23
N VAL A 478 -1.91 -63.60 11.25
CA VAL A 478 -2.89 -62.78 10.52
C VAL A 478 -3.81 -62.09 11.52
N LEU A 479 -3.91 -60.77 11.40
CA LEU A 479 -4.88 -59.94 12.13
C LEU A 479 -6.19 -59.91 11.35
N VAL A 480 -7.28 -60.35 11.97
CA VAL A 480 -8.64 -60.27 11.44
C VAL A 480 -9.43 -59.28 12.29
N GLU A 481 -10.03 -58.27 11.65
CA GLU A 481 -10.76 -57.22 12.35
C GLU A 481 -11.98 -56.73 11.57
N ALA A 482 -12.90 -56.07 12.27
CA ALA A 482 -14.03 -55.38 11.67
C ALA A 482 -13.53 -54.34 10.65
N MET A 483 -14.06 -54.38 9.43
CA MET A 483 -13.70 -53.39 8.42
C MET A 483 -14.46 -52.08 8.70
N VAL A 484 -13.71 -51.00 8.91
CA VAL A 484 -14.31 -49.66 9.06
C VAL A 484 -14.96 -49.26 7.74
N SER A 485 -16.28 -49.08 7.76
CA SER A 485 -17.07 -48.65 6.60
C SER A 485 -17.56 -47.21 6.79
N GLY A 486 -17.87 -46.52 5.69
CA GLY A 486 -18.37 -45.14 5.75
C GLY A 486 -17.31 -44.07 6.04
N CYS A 487 -16.02 -44.37 5.83
CA CYS A 487 -14.93 -43.41 6.00
C CYS A 487 -15.16 -42.14 5.16
N VAL A 488 -15.08 -40.98 5.83
CA VAL A 488 -15.11 -39.65 5.19
C VAL A 488 -13.71 -39.32 4.69
N ILE A 489 -12.71 -39.47 5.56
CA ILE A 489 -11.30 -39.25 5.27
C ILE A 489 -10.40 -40.07 6.21
N GLU A 490 -9.22 -40.43 5.73
CA GLU A 490 -8.17 -41.01 6.56
C GLU A 490 -7.26 -39.90 7.06
N LEU A 491 -6.83 -39.97 8.32
CA LEU A 491 -5.89 -39.02 8.92
C LEU A 491 -4.62 -39.76 9.31
N ILE A 492 -3.48 -39.10 9.15
CA ILE A 492 -2.19 -39.54 9.68
C ILE A 492 -1.81 -38.59 10.80
N ILE A 493 -1.50 -39.16 11.96
CA ILE A 493 -0.98 -38.46 13.12
C ILE A 493 0.43 -38.96 13.36
N GLY A 494 1.40 -38.06 13.24
CA GLY A 494 2.81 -38.31 13.53
C GLY A 494 3.23 -37.54 14.78
N LEU A 495 3.86 -38.20 15.74
CA LEU A 495 4.45 -37.55 16.90
C LEU A 495 5.95 -37.80 16.88
N VAL A 496 6.72 -36.72 16.80
CA VAL A 496 8.18 -36.77 16.71
C VAL A 496 8.77 -35.82 17.75
N ARG A 497 9.85 -36.25 18.40
CA ARG A 497 10.66 -35.37 19.22
C ARG A 497 11.80 -34.82 18.36
N ASP A 498 11.68 -33.55 18.01
CA ASP A 498 12.71 -32.79 17.33
C ASP A 498 13.76 -32.27 18.35
N ALA A 499 15.03 -32.26 17.95
CA ALA A 499 16.13 -31.87 18.83
C ALA A 499 16.15 -30.37 19.16
N GLN A 500 15.59 -29.53 18.28
CA GLN A 500 15.55 -28.08 18.42
C GLN A 500 14.20 -27.60 18.99
N PHE A 501 13.10 -28.20 18.52
CA PHE A 501 11.74 -27.71 18.83
C PHE A 501 11.00 -28.53 19.89
N GLY A 502 11.54 -29.69 20.30
CA GLY A 502 10.90 -30.55 21.30
C GLY A 502 9.82 -31.45 20.68
N LEU A 503 8.70 -31.64 21.36
CA LEU A 503 7.64 -32.53 20.87
C LEU A 503 6.81 -31.82 19.79
N VAL A 504 6.73 -32.46 18.64
CA VAL A 504 6.04 -31.96 17.45
C VAL A 504 5.00 -32.99 17.01
N MET A 505 3.79 -32.53 16.74
CA MET A 505 2.71 -33.32 16.19
C MET A 505 2.42 -32.90 14.75
N THR A 506 2.40 -33.85 13.82
CA THR A 506 1.95 -33.66 12.45
C THR A 506 0.59 -34.30 12.27
N VAL A 507 -0.37 -33.54 11.76
CA VAL A 507 -1.70 -34.01 11.37
C VAL A 507 -1.82 -33.87 9.86
N GLY A 508 -2.15 -34.93 9.14
CA GLY A 508 -2.26 -34.88 7.67
C GLY A 508 -3.33 -35.79 7.10
N ALA A 509 -3.68 -35.55 5.83
CA ALA A 509 -4.69 -36.32 5.11
C ALA A 509 -4.10 -37.64 4.59
N GLY A 510 -4.43 -38.76 5.24
CA GLY A 510 -3.88 -40.09 4.98
C GLY A 510 -4.10 -40.68 3.60
N GLY A 511 -3.51 -41.86 3.37
CA GLY A 511 -3.51 -42.55 2.08
C GLY A 511 -2.59 -41.87 1.05
N ILE A 512 -3.02 -41.82 -0.21
CA ILE A 512 -2.22 -41.21 -1.30
C ILE A 512 -2.09 -39.68 -1.17
N PHE A 513 -2.91 -39.04 -0.32
CA PHE A 513 -3.01 -37.58 -0.26
C PHE A 513 -1.82 -36.93 0.47
N VAL A 514 -1.23 -37.55 1.49
CA VAL A 514 -0.01 -37.01 2.14
C VAL A 514 1.15 -36.93 1.14
N GLU A 515 1.37 -37.97 0.34
CA GLU A 515 2.52 -38.03 -0.57
C GLU A 515 2.36 -37.15 -1.82
N VAL A 516 1.15 -37.09 -2.37
CA VAL A 516 0.88 -36.37 -3.63
C VAL A 516 0.50 -34.90 -3.37
N MET A 517 -0.32 -34.62 -2.35
CA MET A 517 -0.86 -33.28 -2.10
C MET A 517 -0.08 -32.49 -1.04
N LYS A 518 0.83 -33.15 -0.31
CA LYS A 518 1.58 -32.57 0.82
C LYS A 518 0.65 -31.84 1.79
N ASP A 519 -0.48 -32.48 2.10
CA ASP A 519 -1.55 -31.89 2.90
C ASP A 519 -1.41 -32.32 4.36
N ALA A 520 -0.58 -31.57 5.09
CA ALA A 520 -0.30 -31.78 6.50
C ALA A 520 -0.08 -30.44 7.21
N ALA A 521 -0.42 -30.41 8.50
CA ALA A 521 -0.18 -29.31 9.42
C ALA A 521 0.69 -29.81 10.57
N THR A 522 1.59 -28.96 11.03
CA THR A 522 2.51 -29.26 12.14
C THR A 522 2.19 -28.37 13.33
N LEU A 523 2.08 -28.98 14.50
CA LEU A 523 1.78 -28.35 15.77
C LEU A 523 2.93 -28.58 16.74
N LEU A 524 3.33 -27.53 17.46
CA LEU A 524 4.22 -27.67 18.61
C LEU A 524 3.38 -28.04 19.85
N LEU A 525 3.86 -28.99 20.64
CA LEU A 525 3.19 -29.40 21.87
C LEU A 525 3.74 -28.65 23.09
N PRO A 526 2.89 -28.31 24.10
CA PRO A 526 1.48 -28.69 24.24
C PRO A 526 0.54 -27.90 23.30
N ALA A 527 -0.48 -28.58 22.77
CA ALA A 527 -1.53 -27.99 21.93
C ALA A 527 -2.90 -28.14 22.59
N THR A 528 -3.78 -27.15 22.41
CA THR A 528 -5.17 -27.19 22.87
C THR A 528 -6.05 -28.00 21.92
N PRO A 529 -7.27 -28.40 22.35
CA PRO A 529 -8.28 -28.91 21.42
C PRO A 529 -8.51 -27.97 20.23
N ASP A 530 -8.53 -26.65 20.47
CA ASP A 530 -8.74 -25.63 19.44
C ASP A 530 -7.58 -25.58 18.44
N ASP A 531 -6.33 -25.71 18.90
CA ASP A 531 -5.16 -25.74 18.00
C ASP A 531 -5.20 -26.97 17.07
N ILE A 532 -5.65 -28.12 17.59
CA ILE A 532 -5.81 -29.36 16.81
C ILE A 532 -6.96 -29.24 15.82
N GLU A 533 -8.10 -28.67 16.24
CA GLU A 533 -9.21 -28.40 15.33
C GLU A 533 -8.79 -27.43 14.21
N GLN A 534 -8.07 -26.36 14.55
CA GLN A 534 -7.55 -25.41 13.55
C GLN A 534 -6.58 -26.09 12.57
N ALA A 535 -5.67 -26.93 13.06
CA ALA A 535 -4.76 -27.69 12.19
C ALA A 535 -5.53 -28.61 11.23
N LEU A 536 -6.56 -29.31 11.72
CA LEU A 536 -7.45 -30.13 10.89
C LEU A 536 -8.17 -29.28 9.84
N ARG A 537 -8.79 -28.18 10.25
CA ARG A 537 -9.54 -27.28 9.35
C ARG A 537 -8.65 -26.51 8.37
N GLY A 538 -7.35 -26.40 8.66
CA GLY A 538 -6.35 -25.80 7.78
C GLY A 538 -5.89 -26.74 6.66
N LEU A 539 -6.21 -28.03 6.72
CA LEU A 539 -5.90 -28.98 5.64
C LEU A 539 -6.67 -28.61 4.38
N LYS A 540 -6.07 -28.81 3.20
CA LYS A 540 -6.71 -28.58 1.89
C LYS A 540 -7.97 -29.44 1.72
N VAL A 541 -8.00 -30.61 2.35
CA VAL A 541 -9.15 -31.52 2.39
C VAL A 541 -10.24 -31.15 3.39
N ALA A 542 -10.06 -30.11 4.22
CA ALA A 542 -11.02 -29.71 5.25
C ALA A 542 -12.48 -29.56 4.77
N PRO A 543 -12.78 -29.11 3.52
CA PRO A 543 -14.16 -29.07 3.03
C PRO A 543 -14.87 -30.43 3.03
N LEU A 544 -14.15 -31.56 3.01
CA LEU A 544 -14.74 -32.89 3.10
C LEU A 544 -15.32 -33.18 4.49
N PHE A 545 -14.85 -32.51 5.54
CA PHE A 545 -15.36 -32.70 6.90
C PHE A 545 -16.82 -32.24 7.03
N ASP A 546 -17.24 -31.26 6.22
CA ASP A 546 -18.62 -30.77 6.19
C ASP A 546 -19.57 -31.65 5.35
N GLY A 547 -19.07 -32.77 4.83
CA GLY A 547 -19.81 -33.73 4.01
C GLY A 547 -19.82 -33.38 2.52
N TYR A 548 -19.99 -34.38 1.65
CA TYR A 548 -20.06 -34.18 0.20
C TYR A 548 -20.98 -35.20 -0.47
N ARG A 549 -21.75 -34.76 -1.49
CA ARG A 549 -22.59 -35.63 -2.35
C ARG A 549 -23.42 -36.68 -1.59
N GLY A 550 -24.07 -36.28 -0.49
CA GLY A 550 -24.91 -37.16 0.33
C GLY A 550 -24.17 -38.03 1.34
N LYS A 551 -22.83 -37.93 1.44
CA LYS A 551 -22.07 -38.51 2.56
C LYS A 551 -22.23 -37.68 3.83
N PRO A 552 -22.20 -38.31 5.02
CA PRO A 552 -22.32 -37.63 6.30
C PRO A 552 -21.11 -36.73 6.59
N LYS A 553 -21.29 -35.80 7.54
CA LYS A 553 -20.20 -34.98 8.08
C LYS A 553 -19.22 -35.83 8.88
N ALA A 554 -17.96 -35.43 8.90
CA ALA A 554 -16.97 -35.99 9.82
C ALA A 554 -17.27 -35.52 11.26
N ASP A 555 -16.99 -36.40 12.22
CA ASP A 555 -17.04 -36.06 13.65
C ASP A 555 -15.68 -35.50 14.07
N ILE A 556 -15.52 -34.17 13.90
CA ILE A 556 -14.26 -33.49 14.23
C ILE A 556 -14.00 -33.52 15.74
N GLU A 557 -15.04 -33.42 16.58
CA GLU A 557 -14.89 -33.47 18.04
C GLU A 557 -14.32 -34.83 18.48
N ALA A 558 -14.84 -35.93 17.93
CA ALA A 558 -14.29 -37.27 18.18
C ALA A 558 -12.86 -37.43 17.67
N ALA A 559 -12.52 -36.83 16.52
CA ALA A 559 -11.15 -36.84 15.99
C ALA A 559 -10.18 -36.07 16.88
N VAL A 560 -10.55 -34.85 17.32
CA VAL A 560 -9.75 -34.04 18.24
C VAL A 560 -9.57 -34.76 19.57
N ALA A 561 -10.65 -35.34 20.13
CA ALA A 561 -10.58 -36.13 21.35
C ALA A 561 -9.65 -37.33 21.20
N ALA A 562 -9.70 -38.07 20.09
CA ALA A 562 -8.82 -39.20 19.82
C ALA A 562 -7.35 -38.77 19.68
N ILE A 563 -7.06 -37.68 18.97
CA ILE A 563 -5.71 -37.13 18.81
C ILE A 563 -5.14 -36.72 20.17
N LEU A 564 -5.95 -36.09 21.03
CA LEU A 564 -5.53 -35.70 22.38
C LEU A 564 -5.19 -36.90 23.28
N GLN A 565 -5.76 -38.09 23.02
CA GLN A 565 -5.41 -39.32 23.74
C GLN A 565 -4.10 -39.97 23.25
N VAL A 566 -3.58 -39.55 22.09
CA VAL A 566 -2.30 -40.06 21.58
C VAL A 566 -1.16 -39.26 22.22
N HIS A 567 -0.80 -39.65 23.43
CA HIS A 567 0.37 -39.15 24.16
C HIS A 567 1.41 -40.27 24.34
N VAL A 568 2.70 -39.94 24.18
CA VAL A 568 3.84 -40.87 24.22
C VAL A 568 4.43 -40.98 25.62
#